data_AF-A0A354B4D8-F1
#
_entry.id   AF-A0A354B4D8-F1
#
_cell.length_a   1.000
_cell.length_b   1.000
_cell.length_c   1.000
_cell.angle_alpha   90.00
_cell.angle_beta   90.00
_cell.angle_gamma   90.00
#
_symmetry.space_group_name_H-M   'P 1'
#
loop_
_entity.id
_entity.type
_entity.pdbx_description
1 polymer ?
#
loop_
_entity_poly.entity_id
_entity_poly.type
_entity_poly.pdbx_seq_one_letter_code
_entity_poly.pdbx_strand_id
1 'polypeptide(L)'
;MDYQPSSHLLEVLQKIEYDEALSDQDPRYVDSHEARGSEKTFTRLARKFGWDPASAERLLFLIDGTDKMRGEDTQQFFVQDAEQLLAIATLVIYTAPLHLKYDGRLGGKLDADIVLPMMKLYERDGRPFEAGWKTMRQLLLLRADRCLFASDAEVDRLVEFSGGHPRELLRLLKLCCELAEDRIDASVVQTAIEKLAADYRYFLKLADYVLLKTIDSNPADGGNDEQAQQLLHRLALLQYNDGTWRRSHPVVRTLEGYGAAGG
;
A
#
# COMPACT_ATOMS: atom_id res chain seq x y z
N MET A 1 23.45 13.10 -14.35
CA MET A 1 23.34 13.99 -13.18
C MET A 1 22.61 13.20 -12.11
N ASP A 2 23.15 13.13 -10.90
CA ASP A 2 22.43 12.53 -9.78
C ASP A 2 21.20 13.36 -9.50
N TYR A 3 20.02 12.72 -9.47
CA TYR A 3 18.77 13.40 -9.16
C TYR A 3 18.84 14.03 -7.76
N GLN A 4 18.32 15.25 -7.64
CA GLN A 4 18.21 15.95 -6.37
C GLN A 4 16.73 16.18 -6.05
N PRO A 5 16.26 15.78 -4.86
CA PRO A 5 14.91 16.08 -4.42
C PRO A 5 14.72 17.58 -4.20
N SER A 6 13.48 18.06 -4.23
CA SER A 6 13.21 19.48 -4.01
C SER A 6 13.49 19.90 -2.57
N SER A 7 14.23 20.99 -2.40
CA SER A 7 14.48 21.66 -1.12
C SER A 7 13.46 22.78 -0.80
N HIS A 8 12.36 22.86 -1.55
CA HIS A 8 11.30 23.86 -1.36
C HIS A 8 9.93 23.20 -1.27
N LEU A 9 9.16 23.51 -0.21
CA LEU A 9 7.85 22.92 0.07
C LEU A 9 6.86 23.06 -1.10
N LEU A 10 6.77 24.26 -1.70
CA LEU A 10 5.87 24.52 -2.83
C LEU A 10 6.23 23.69 -4.07
N GLU A 11 7.52 23.50 -4.34
CA GLU A 11 7.95 22.65 -5.45
C GLU A 11 7.65 21.18 -5.18
N VAL A 12 7.76 20.71 -3.93
CA VAL A 12 7.30 19.36 -3.56
C VAL A 12 5.81 19.23 -3.85
N LEU A 13 4.97 20.18 -3.41
CA LEU A 13 3.53 20.16 -3.67
C LEU A 13 3.16 20.16 -5.16
N GLN A 14 3.91 20.89 -5.99
CA GLN A 14 3.66 20.95 -7.43
C GLN A 14 4.08 19.67 -8.16
N LYS A 15 5.05 18.92 -7.62
CA LYS A 15 5.64 17.74 -8.26
C LYS A 15 5.15 16.42 -7.67
N ILE A 16 4.49 16.44 -6.51
CA ILE A 16 4.06 15.24 -5.81
C ILE A 16 2.85 14.62 -6.49
N GLU A 17 3.14 13.59 -7.29
CA GLU A 17 2.14 12.72 -7.91
C GLU A 17 2.19 11.35 -7.26
N TYR A 18 1.03 10.84 -6.85
CA TYR A 18 0.90 9.51 -6.24
C TYR A 18 -0.15 8.63 -6.94
N ASP A 19 -0.70 9.12 -8.05
CA ASP A 19 -1.63 8.39 -8.92
C ASP A 19 -0.94 7.83 -10.18
N GLU A 20 0.25 8.33 -10.53
CA GLU A 20 1.05 7.80 -11.65
C GLU A 20 2.25 6.99 -11.16
N ALA A 21 2.49 5.85 -11.81
CA ALA A 21 3.65 5.00 -11.53
C ALA A 21 4.92 5.60 -12.14
N LEU A 22 6.03 5.52 -11.41
CA LEU A 22 7.35 5.83 -11.95
C LEU A 22 7.88 4.67 -12.80
N SER A 23 8.59 4.99 -13.88
CA SER A 23 9.37 3.97 -14.60
C SER A 23 10.58 3.52 -13.77
N ASP A 24 11.12 2.35 -14.10
CA ASP A 24 12.35 1.81 -13.52
C ASP A 24 13.60 2.66 -13.83
N GLN A 25 13.55 3.45 -14.91
CA GLN A 25 14.58 4.41 -15.28
C GLN A 25 14.41 5.78 -14.60
N ASP A 26 13.29 6.03 -13.92
CA ASP A 26 13.09 7.27 -13.18
C ASP A 26 14.08 7.29 -11.99
N PRO A 27 14.88 8.34 -11.82
CA PRO A 27 15.90 8.36 -10.77
C PRO A 27 15.30 8.43 -9.35
N ARG A 28 13.99 8.62 -9.23
CA ARG A 28 13.23 8.59 -7.98
C ARG A 28 12.62 7.20 -7.71
N TYR A 29 12.83 6.24 -8.59
CA TYR A 29 12.41 4.85 -8.40
C TYR A 29 13.15 4.23 -7.21
N VAL A 30 12.44 3.45 -6.41
CA VAL A 30 13.02 2.71 -5.27
C VAL A 30 12.60 1.26 -5.40
N ASP A 31 13.59 0.37 -5.46
CA ASP A 31 13.34 -1.06 -5.38
C ASP A 31 12.74 -1.39 -4.00
N SER A 32 11.57 -2.04 -4.01
CA SER A 32 10.83 -2.43 -2.81
C SER A 32 10.70 -3.94 -2.64
N HIS A 33 11.44 -4.75 -3.40
CA HIS A 33 11.35 -6.21 -3.39
C HIS A 33 11.60 -6.81 -2.00
N GLU A 34 12.72 -6.45 -1.38
CA GLU A 34 13.08 -6.91 -0.03
C GLU A 34 12.07 -6.39 1.01
N ALA A 35 11.72 -5.10 0.95
CA ALA A 35 10.76 -4.46 1.86
C ALA A 35 9.36 -5.09 1.82
N ARG A 36 8.95 -5.60 0.66
CA ARG A 36 7.69 -6.32 0.46
C ARG A 36 7.80 -7.83 0.69
N GLY A 37 9.01 -8.36 0.84
CA GLY A 37 9.27 -9.80 0.83
C GLY A 37 8.84 -10.48 -0.48
N SER A 38 8.77 -9.74 -1.59
CA SER A 38 8.18 -10.18 -2.85
C SER A 38 9.19 -10.89 -3.79
N GLU A 39 10.44 -11.05 -3.37
CA GLU A 39 11.47 -11.80 -4.13
C GLU A 39 11.01 -13.21 -4.50
N LYS A 40 10.32 -13.89 -3.56
CA LYS A 40 9.72 -15.20 -3.78
C LYS A 40 8.56 -15.14 -4.76
N THR A 41 7.79 -14.05 -4.75
CA THR A 41 6.68 -13.82 -5.68
C THR A 41 7.19 -13.70 -7.11
N PHE A 42 8.20 -12.87 -7.36
CA PHE A 42 8.82 -12.74 -8.68
C PHE A 42 9.46 -14.04 -9.15
N THR A 43 10.22 -14.72 -8.29
CA THR A 43 10.81 -16.03 -8.62
C THR A 43 9.75 -17.07 -8.98
N ARG A 44 8.63 -17.09 -8.26
CA ARG A 44 7.49 -17.97 -8.55
C ARG A 44 6.86 -17.64 -9.90
N LEU A 45 6.68 -16.36 -10.21
CA LEU A 45 6.13 -15.92 -11.50
C LEU A 45 7.05 -16.29 -12.67
N ALA A 46 8.34 -15.99 -12.56
CA ALA A 46 9.35 -16.34 -13.56
C ALA A 46 9.32 -17.83 -13.89
N ARG A 47 9.34 -18.69 -12.85
CA ARG A 47 9.24 -20.15 -13.02
C ARG A 47 7.91 -20.58 -13.64
N LYS A 48 6.80 -20.02 -13.18
CA LYS A 48 5.45 -20.40 -13.63
C LYS A 48 5.21 -20.04 -15.10
N PHE A 49 5.72 -18.90 -15.53
CA PHE A 49 5.50 -18.40 -16.90
C PHE A 49 6.61 -18.79 -17.88
N GLY A 50 7.64 -19.53 -17.43
CA GLY A 50 8.81 -19.84 -18.26
C GLY A 50 9.50 -18.56 -18.75
N TRP A 51 9.48 -17.52 -17.92
CA TRP A 51 10.03 -16.21 -18.21
C TRP A 51 11.41 -16.09 -17.55
N ASP A 52 12.44 -15.87 -18.36
CA ASP A 52 13.76 -15.44 -17.90
C ASP A 52 13.90 -13.93 -18.17
N PRO A 53 13.97 -13.09 -17.12
CA PRO A 53 14.15 -11.65 -17.25
C PRO A 53 15.39 -11.25 -18.07
N ALA A 54 16.40 -12.14 -18.14
CA ALA A 54 17.65 -11.88 -18.84
C ALA A 54 17.65 -12.31 -20.32
N SER A 55 16.68 -13.11 -20.77
CA SER A 55 16.75 -13.76 -22.09
C SER A 55 15.46 -13.81 -22.91
N ALA A 56 14.34 -13.27 -22.42
CA ALA A 56 13.04 -13.43 -23.07
C ALA A 56 12.49 -12.12 -23.68
N GLU A 57 12.43 -12.06 -25.02
CA GLU A 57 11.61 -11.10 -25.77
C GLU A 57 10.16 -11.63 -25.88
N ARG A 58 9.42 -11.64 -24.76
CA ARG A 58 7.98 -11.92 -24.77
C ARG A 58 7.19 -10.64 -24.51
N LEU A 59 6.09 -10.46 -25.24
CA LEU A 59 5.18 -9.34 -25.02
C LEU A 59 4.43 -9.55 -23.70
N LEU A 60 4.53 -8.58 -22.79
CA LEU A 60 3.80 -8.54 -21.53
C LEU A 60 2.76 -7.41 -21.60
N PHE A 61 1.49 -7.74 -21.39
CA PHE A 61 0.44 -6.75 -21.20
C PHE A 61 0.21 -6.53 -19.70
N LEU A 62 0.28 -5.27 -19.27
CA LEU A 62 -0.17 -4.85 -17.95
C LEU A 62 -1.45 -4.04 -18.14
N ILE A 63 -2.56 -4.58 -17.66
CA ILE A 63 -3.86 -3.94 -17.72
C ILE A 63 -4.22 -3.49 -16.30
N ASP A 64 -3.97 -2.21 -16.05
CA ASP A 64 -4.27 -1.55 -14.78
C ASP A 64 -5.68 -0.93 -14.81
N GLY A 65 -6.26 -0.73 -13.64
CA GLY A 65 -7.57 -0.13 -13.43
C GLY A 65 -8.77 -1.06 -13.64
N THR A 66 -8.56 -2.34 -13.99
CA THR A 66 -9.67 -3.32 -14.07
C THR A 66 -10.28 -3.62 -12.70
N ASP A 67 -9.58 -3.28 -11.62
CA ASP A 67 -10.08 -3.30 -10.24
C ASP A 67 -11.17 -2.26 -9.98
N LYS A 68 -11.28 -1.24 -10.84
CA LYS A 68 -12.29 -0.18 -10.76
C LYS A 68 -13.62 -0.57 -11.42
N MET A 69 -13.69 -1.71 -12.11
CA MET A 69 -14.95 -2.28 -12.61
C MET A 69 -15.92 -2.51 -11.44
N ARG A 70 -17.23 -2.44 -11.71
CA ARG A 70 -18.25 -2.52 -10.66
C ARG A 70 -19.36 -3.48 -11.03
N GLY A 71 -19.94 -4.11 -10.01
CA GLY A 71 -21.15 -4.91 -10.14
C GLY A 71 -21.00 -6.05 -11.14
N GLU A 72 -21.91 -6.10 -12.10
CA GLU A 72 -21.98 -7.17 -13.11
C GLU A 72 -20.74 -7.19 -14.02
N ASP A 73 -20.16 -6.03 -14.37
CA ASP A 73 -18.97 -5.96 -15.22
C ASP A 73 -17.80 -6.75 -14.63
N THR A 74 -17.60 -6.64 -13.30
CA THR A 74 -16.58 -7.38 -12.58
C THR A 74 -16.82 -8.90 -12.65
N GLN A 75 -18.07 -9.32 -12.44
CA GLN A 75 -18.42 -10.74 -12.47
C GLN A 75 -18.30 -11.32 -13.87
N GLN A 76 -18.75 -10.57 -14.87
CA GLN A 76 -18.66 -10.98 -16.25
C GLN A 76 -17.19 -11.13 -16.66
N PHE A 77 -16.37 -10.10 -16.46
CA PHE A 77 -14.98 -10.09 -16.90
C PHE A 77 -14.09 -11.12 -16.19
N PHE A 78 -14.13 -11.19 -14.85
CA PHE A 78 -13.19 -12.00 -14.07
C PHE A 78 -13.68 -13.41 -13.73
N VAL A 79 -14.98 -13.70 -13.86
CA VAL A 79 -15.57 -14.97 -13.38
C VAL A 79 -16.26 -15.74 -14.50
N GLN A 80 -17.15 -15.09 -15.24
CA GLN A 80 -17.96 -15.72 -16.28
C GLN A 80 -17.15 -15.90 -17.57
N ASP A 81 -16.46 -14.84 -18.00
CA ASP A 81 -15.71 -14.77 -19.26
C ASP A 81 -14.18 -14.93 -19.05
N ALA A 82 -13.76 -15.53 -17.94
CA ALA A 82 -12.34 -15.72 -17.62
C ALA A 82 -11.61 -16.59 -18.66
N GLU A 83 -12.31 -17.52 -19.32
CA GLU A 83 -11.73 -18.37 -20.38
C GLU A 83 -11.30 -17.54 -21.60
N GLN A 84 -12.01 -16.45 -21.90
CA GLN A 84 -11.65 -15.53 -22.97
C GLN A 84 -10.36 -14.77 -22.64
N LEU A 85 -10.11 -14.47 -21.36
CA LEU A 85 -8.84 -13.87 -20.92
C LEU A 85 -7.68 -14.85 -21.12
N LEU A 86 -7.90 -16.14 -20.86
CA LEU A 86 -6.90 -17.21 -21.05
C LEU A 86 -6.65 -17.58 -22.52
N ALA A 87 -7.57 -17.23 -23.42
CA ALA A 87 -7.41 -17.47 -24.86
C ALA A 87 -6.32 -16.58 -25.49
N ILE A 88 -5.89 -15.51 -24.80
CA ILE A 88 -4.81 -14.64 -25.26
C ILE A 88 -3.48 -15.36 -25.01
N ALA A 89 -2.83 -15.83 -26.07
CA ALA A 89 -1.55 -16.56 -26.01
C ALA A 89 -0.34 -15.64 -25.74
N THR A 90 -0.37 -14.91 -24.62
CA THR A 90 0.68 -13.98 -24.18
C THR A 90 0.67 -13.86 -22.65
N LEU A 91 1.69 -13.25 -22.05
CA LEU A 91 1.64 -12.94 -20.63
C LEU A 91 0.81 -11.67 -20.40
N VAL A 92 -0.23 -11.78 -19.57
CA VAL A 92 -1.09 -10.64 -19.19
C VAL A 92 -1.22 -10.57 -17.67
N ILE A 93 -1.08 -9.36 -17.12
CA ILE A 93 -1.33 -9.05 -15.72
C ILE A 93 -2.52 -8.10 -15.65
N TYR A 94 -3.55 -8.48 -14.90
CA TYR A 94 -4.73 -7.66 -14.62
C TYR A 94 -4.70 -7.20 -13.15
N THR A 95 -5.09 -5.95 -12.89
CA THR A 95 -5.45 -5.56 -11.52
C THR A 95 -6.89 -6.01 -11.23
N ALA A 96 -7.05 -6.99 -10.36
CA ALA A 96 -8.38 -7.52 -10.02
C ALA A 96 -8.91 -6.87 -8.73
N PRO A 97 -10.24 -6.65 -8.60
CA PRO A 97 -10.83 -6.22 -7.35
C PRO A 97 -10.51 -7.19 -6.21
N LEU A 98 -10.03 -6.65 -5.08
CA LEU A 98 -9.55 -7.45 -3.96
C LEU A 98 -10.58 -8.45 -3.41
N HIS A 99 -11.87 -8.11 -3.42
CA HIS A 99 -12.95 -8.98 -2.93
C HIS A 99 -13.03 -10.32 -3.67
N LEU A 100 -12.66 -10.37 -4.96
CA LEU A 100 -12.70 -11.59 -5.75
C LEU A 100 -11.71 -12.66 -5.25
N LYS A 101 -10.59 -12.25 -4.65
CA LYS A 101 -9.64 -13.15 -4.00
C LYS A 101 -10.26 -13.82 -2.77
N TYR A 102 -11.04 -13.06 -2.01
CA TYR A 102 -11.60 -13.49 -0.74
C TYR A 102 -12.86 -14.32 -0.86
N ASP A 103 -13.68 -14.04 -1.87
CA ASP A 103 -14.88 -14.83 -2.17
C ASP A 103 -14.56 -16.16 -2.89
N GLY A 104 -13.28 -16.41 -3.18
CA GLY A 104 -12.79 -17.63 -3.84
C GLY A 104 -13.17 -17.76 -5.31
N ARG A 105 -13.87 -16.79 -5.89
CA ARG A 105 -14.39 -16.84 -7.27
C ARG A 105 -13.31 -16.76 -8.35
N LEU A 106 -12.12 -16.26 -8.02
CA LEU A 106 -10.94 -16.34 -8.90
C LEU A 106 -10.24 -17.70 -8.88
N GLY A 107 -10.56 -18.56 -7.91
CA GLY A 107 -9.89 -19.84 -7.73
C GLY A 107 -9.97 -20.71 -8.98
N GLY A 108 -8.82 -20.99 -9.60
CA GLY A 108 -8.72 -21.82 -10.81
C GLY A 108 -9.21 -21.17 -12.10
N LYS A 109 -9.59 -19.88 -12.08
CA LYS A 109 -10.06 -19.14 -13.26
C LYS A 109 -8.93 -18.47 -14.04
N LEU A 110 -7.88 -18.05 -13.35
CA LEU A 110 -6.66 -17.51 -13.93
C LEU A 110 -5.48 -18.40 -13.57
N ASP A 111 -4.40 -18.32 -14.35
CA ASP A 111 -3.19 -19.09 -14.08
C ASP A 111 -2.67 -18.81 -12.67
N ALA A 112 -2.65 -17.54 -12.22
CA ALA A 112 -2.24 -17.17 -10.88
C ALA A 112 -2.98 -15.92 -10.38
N ASP A 113 -3.19 -15.83 -9.07
CA ASP A 113 -3.78 -14.68 -8.39
C ASP A 113 -2.90 -14.25 -7.20
N ILE A 114 -2.26 -13.09 -7.34
CA ILE A 114 -1.27 -12.57 -6.38
C ILE A 114 -1.82 -11.31 -5.74
N VAL A 115 -1.66 -11.23 -4.42
CA VAL A 115 -1.89 -10.01 -3.66
C VAL A 115 -0.55 -9.36 -3.38
N LEU A 116 -0.38 -8.09 -3.75
CA LEU A 116 0.82 -7.33 -3.42
C LEU A 116 0.70 -6.83 -1.96
N PRO A 117 1.53 -7.32 -1.02
CA PRO A 117 1.44 -6.88 0.37
C PRO A 117 1.96 -5.45 0.54
N MET A 118 1.50 -4.80 1.62
CA MET A 118 2.12 -3.58 2.13
C MET A 118 3.56 -3.86 2.57
N MET A 119 4.42 -2.84 2.55
CA MET A 119 5.76 -2.98 3.10
C MET A 119 5.66 -3.09 4.61
N LYS A 120 6.09 -4.20 5.18
CA LYS A 120 6.07 -4.34 6.63
C LYS A 120 7.11 -3.40 7.24
N LEU A 121 6.75 -2.68 8.30
CA LEU A 121 7.68 -1.86 9.09
C LEU A 121 8.13 -2.57 10.37
N TYR A 122 7.38 -3.59 10.77
CA TYR A 122 7.66 -4.40 11.94
C TYR A 122 7.45 -5.86 11.58
N GLU A 123 8.13 -6.75 12.28
CA GLU A 123 7.78 -8.16 12.33
C GLU A 123 6.52 -8.36 13.18
N ARG A 124 5.92 -9.56 13.09
CA ARG A 124 4.73 -9.90 13.88
C ARG A 124 4.96 -9.81 15.39
N ASP A 125 6.19 -10.04 15.83
CA ASP A 125 6.60 -9.94 17.24
C ASP A 125 6.86 -8.49 17.68
N GLY A 126 6.67 -7.51 16.78
CA GLY A 126 6.83 -6.09 17.05
C GLY A 126 8.25 -5.55 16.85
N ARG A 127 9.24 -6.39 16.50
CA ARG A 127 10.59 -5.90 16.19
C ARG A 127 10.57 -5.07 14.89
N PRO A 128 11.34 -3.96 14.79
CA PRO A 128 11.46 -3.23 13.53
C PRO A 128 11.97 -4.10 12.39
N PHE A 129 11.44 -3.88 11.19
CA PHE A 129 11.94 -4.50 9.97
C PHE A 129 12.70 -3.47 9.14
N GLU A 130 14.03 -3.48 9.28
CA GLU A 130 14.93 -2.45 8.74
C GLU A 130 14.79 -2.20 7.24
N ALA A 131 14.61 -3.25 6.43
CA ALA A 131 14.45 -3.09 4.98
C ALA A 131 13.21 -2.27 4.63
N GLY A 132 12.09 -2.51 5.34
CA GLY A 132 10.86 -1.72 5.16
C GLY A 132 11.04 -0.26 5.53
N TRP A 133 11.68 0.02 6.68
CA TRP A 133 12.00 1.37 7.12
C TRP A 133 12.91 2.11 6.14
N LYS A 134 14.00 1.47 5.71
CA LYS A 134 14.96 2.03 4.76
C LYS A 134 14.28 2.38 3.44
N THR A 135 13.51 1.45 2.86
CA THR A 135 12.79 1.68 1.59
C THR A 135 11.78 2.81 1.71
N MET A 136 10.99 2.88 2.79
CA MET A 136 10.01 3.94 3.00
C MET A 136 10.66 5.31 3.23
N ARG A 137 11.76 5.38 3.99
CA ARG A 137 12.55 6.61 4.15
C ARG A 137 13.12 7.06 2.81
N GLN A 138 13.67 6.15 2.01
CA GLN A 138 14.21 6.47 0.68
C GLN A 138 13.12 6.99 -0.26
N LEU A 139 11.95 6.35 -0.27
CA LEU A 139 10.79 6.82 -1.03
C LEU A 139 10.43 8.26 -0.65
N LEU A 140 10.34 8.57 0.64
CA LEU A 140 10.02 9.93 1.11
C LEU A 140 11.09 10.95 0.68
N LEU A 141 12.36 10.63 0.94
CA LEU A 141 13.48 11.56 0.73
C LEU A 141 13.83 11.78 -0.75
N LEU A 142 13.36 10.92 -1.66
CA LEU A 142 13.44 11.18 -3.10
C LEU A 142 12.33 12.12 -3.62
N ARG A 143 11.32 12.44 -2.80
CA ARG A 143 10.29 13.44 -3.13
C ARG A 143 10.55 14.79 -2.47
N ALA A 144 11.08 14.78 -1.26
CA ALA A 144 11.34 15.98 -0.47
C ALA A 144 12.75 15.91 0.14
N ASP A 145 13.54 16.95 -0.06
CA ASP A 145 14.89 17.01 0.49
C ASP A 145 14.86 16.95 2.01
N ARG A 146 15.88 16.31 2.61
CA ARG A 146 16.00 16.15 4.06
C ARG A 146 16.01 17.50 4.79
N CYS A 147 16.46 18.60 4.16
CA CYS A 147 16.48 19.93 4.75
C CYS A 147 15.08 20.45 5.12
N LEU A 148 14.05 19.99 4.42
CA LEU A 148 12.66 20.37 4.67
C LEU A 148 12.12 19.85 6.00
N PHE A 149 12.75 18.84 6.61
CA PHE A 149 12.34 18.27 7.89
C PHE A 149 13.19 18.81 9.02
N ALA A 150 12.58 19.19 10.14
CA ALA A 150 13.26 19.69 11.33
C ALA A 150 14.37 18.72 11.80
N SER A 151 14.04 17.43 11.86
CA SER A 151 14.94 16.33 12.21
C SER A 151 14.57 15.04 11.46
N ASP A 152 15.30 13.95 11.72
CA ASP A 152 14.94 12.62 11.19
C ASP A 152 13.72 12.03 11.88
N ALA A 153 13.33 12.54 13.06
CA ALA A 153 12.16 12.08 13.78
C ALA A 153 10.86 12.35 13.01
N GLU A 154 10.77 13.45 12.27
CA GLU A 154 9.62 13.75 11.42
C GLU A 154 9.53 12.78 10.23
N VAL A 155 10.67 12.47 9.60
CA VAL A 155 10.76 11.48 8.53
C VAL A 155 10.31 10.11 9.03
N ASP A 156 10.82 9.68 10.18
CA ASP A 156 10.48 8.39 10.79
C ASP A 156 9.00 8.32 11.18
N ARG A 157 8.44 9.40 11.73
CA ARG A 157 7.03 9.46 12.11
C ARG A 157 6.11 9.39 10.88
N LEU A 158 6.44 10.04 9.77
CA LEU A 158 5.67 9.90 8.52
C LEU A 158 5.75 8.47 7.97
N VAL A 159 6.92 7.84 8.01
CA VAL A 159 7.10 6.44 7.63
C VAL A 159 6.25 5.53 8.51
N GLU A 160 6.34 5.66 9.83
CA GLU A 160 5.56 4.87 10.78
C GLU A 160 4.06 4.98 10.52
N PHE A 161 3.56 6.21 10.38
CA PHE A 161 2.13 6.48 10.27
C PHE A 161 1.55 6.19 8.88
N SER A 162 2.39 6.02 7.87
CA SER A 162 1.97 5.48 6.57
C SER A 162 1.58 3.99 6.60
N GLY A 163 1.98 3.26 7.66
CA GLY A 163 1.77 1.82 7.75
C GLY A 163 2.47 1.01 6.65
N GLY A 164 3.51 1.58 6.02
CA GLY A 164 4.19 0.92 4.90
C GLY A 164 3.43 1.01 3.57
N HIS A 165 2.45 1.93 3.47
CA HIS A 165 1.72 2.21 2.24
C HIS A 165 2.31 3.45 1.54
N PRO A 166 2.93 3.32 0.34
CA PRO A 166 3.55 4.44 -0.37
C PRO A 166 2.62 5.63 -0.63
N ARG A 167 1.38 5.37 -1.07
CA ARG A 167 0.41 6.45 -1.33
C ARG A 167 0.08 7.25 -0.07
N GLU A 168 -0.17 6.57 1.06
CA GLU A 168 -0.45 7.23 2.34
C GLU A 168 0.78 7.99 2.87
N LEU A 169 2.00 7.49 2.64
CA LEU A 169 3.24 8.23 2.93
C LEU A 169 3.30 9.54 2.12
N LEU A 170 3.04 9.50 0.81
CA LEU A 170 3.07 10.69 -0.05
C LEU A 170 1.90 11.63 0.25
N ARG A 171 0.74 11.10 0.66
CA ARG A 171 -0.39 11.91 1.12
C ARG A 171 -0.06 12.64 2.43
N LEU A 172 0.58 11.98 3.39
CA LEU A 172 1.07 12.61 4.61
C LEU A 172 2.12 13.68 4.31
N LEU A 173 3.06 13.42 3.39
CA LEU A 173 4.02 14.42 2.94
C LEU A 173 3.31 15.64 2.34
N LYS A 174 2.36 15.43 1.43
CA LYS A 174 1.57 16.51 0.83
C LYS A 174 0.87 17.35 1.90
N LEU A 175 0.19 16.72 2.86
CA LEU A 175 -0.43 17.43 3.98
C LEU A 175 0.59 18.24 4.80
N CYS A 176 1.78 17.69 5.05
CA CYS A 176 2.83 18.43 5.75
C CYS A 176 3.30 19.66 4.96
N CYS A 177 3.50 19.53 3.64
CA CYS A 177 3.90 20.66 2.81
C CYS A 177 2.80 21.73 2.66
N GLU A 178 1.52 21.34 2.74
CA GLU A 178 0.39 22.30 2.78
C GLU A 178 0.31 23.07 4.11
N LEU A 179 0.79 22.46 5.20
CA LEU A 179 0.69 22.99 6.56
C LEU A 179 1.94 23.77 7.02
N ALA A 180 3.13 23.37 6.58
CA ALA A 180 4.38 23.96 7.01
C ALA A 180 4.61 25.34 6.37
N GLU A 181 5.09 26.30 7.15
CA GLU A 181 5.52 27.62 6.64
C GLU A 181 6.95 27.59 6.07
N ASP A 182 7.86 26.89 6.76
CA ASP A 182 9.29 26.81 6.37
C ASP A 182 9.79 25.36 6.42
N ARG A 183 9.74 24.73 7.59
CA ARG A 183 10.16 23.33 7.80
C ARG A 183 9.02 22.50 8.38
N ILE A 184 9.02 21.22 8.04
CA ILE A 184 8.15 20.19 8.60
C ILE A 184 8.71 19.81 9.96
N ASP A 185 8.05 20.28 11.01
CA ASP A 185 8.37 19.95 12.40
C ASP A 185 7.36 18.94 12.99
N ALA A 186 7.59 18.56 14.26
CA ALA A 186 6.73 17.64 14.98
C ALA A 186 5.25 18.09 15.04
N SER A 187 4.97 19.39 15.09
CA SER A 187 3.60 19.91 15.15
C SER A 187 2.89 19.75 13.81
N VAL A 188 3.59 20.07 12.71
CA VAL A 188 3.09 19.86 11.34
C VAL A 188 2.77 18.40 11.09
N VAL A 189 3.70 17.49 11.44
CA VAL A 189 3.50 16.05 11.26
C VAL A 189 2.30 15.56 12.07
N GLN A 190 2.17 16.02 13.32
CA GLN A 190 1.03 15.64 14.17
C GLN A 190 -0.30 16.09 13.55
N THR A 191 -0.41 17.34 13.07
CA THR A 191 -1.62 17.84 12.41
C THR A 191 -1.91 17.10 11.09
N ALA A 192 -0.88 16.74 10.32
CA ALA A 192 -1.05 15.93 9.10
C ALA A 192 -1.62 14.53 9.40
N ILE A 193 -1.12 13.87 10.45
CA ILE A 193 -1.64 12.58 10.94
C ILE A 193 -3.11 12.71 11.37
N GLU A 194 -3.45 13.77 12.11
CA GLU A 194 -4.83 14.01 12.56
C GLU A 194 -5.79 14.28 11.40
N LYS A 195 -5.36 15.06 10.40
CA LYS A 195 -6.14 15.28 9.18
C LYS A 195 -6.38 13.98 8.43
N LEU A 196 -5.35 13.16 8.25
CA LEU A 196 -5.52 11.86 7.61
C LEU A 196 -6.44 10.94 8.42
N ALA A 197 -6.28 10.88 9.75
CA ALA A 197 -7.16 10.12 10.64
C ALA A 197 -8.63 10.57 10.54
N ALA A 198 -8.88 11.87 10.38
CA ALA A 198 -10.24 12.40 10.21
C ALA A 198 -10.92 11.84 8.95
N ASP A 199 -10.19 11.61 7.86
CA ASP A 199 -10.75 11.01 6.63
C ASP A 199 -11.30 9.59 6.87
N TYR A 200 -10.65 8.82 7.75
CA TYR A 200 -11.14 7.51 8.17
C TYR A 200 -12.39 7.61 9.05
N ARG A 201 -12.45 8.62 9.92
CA ARG A 201 -13.56 8.84 10.86
C ARG A 201 -14.91 8.98 10.15
N TYR A 202 -14.94 9.50 8.92
CA TYR A 202 -16.18 9.70 8.17
C TYR A 202 -16.91 8.41 7.80
N PHE A 203 -16.22 7.28 7.73
CA PHE A 203 -16.84 6.02 7.31
C PHE A 203 -16.75 4.88 8.32
N LEU A 204 -15.85 4.98 9.30
CA LEU A 204 -15.71 3.97 10.34
C LEU A 204 -16.86 4.03 11.35
N LYS A 205 -17.46 2.87 11.61
CA LYS A 205 -18.51 2.64 12.60
C LYS A 205 -17.92 2.02 13.87
N LEU A 206 -18.70 1.99 14.95
CA LEU A 206 -18.28 1.36 16.21
C LEU A 206 -17.85 -0.10 16.02
N ALA A 207 -18.63 -0.87 15.25
CA ALA A 207 -18.32 -2.27 14.95
C ALA A 207 -16.97 -2.43 14.22
N ASP A 208 -16.59 -1.46 13.38
CA ASP A 208 -15.30 -1.49 12.67
C ASP A 208 -14.14 -1.34 13.65
N TYR A 209 -14.24 -0.41 14.60
CA TYR A 209 -13.22 -0.25 15.64
C TYR A 209 -13.05 -1.50 16.51
N VAL A 210 -14.15 -2.16 16.87
CA VAL A 210 -14.12 -3.42 17.63
C VAL A 210 -13.40 -4.51 16.84
N LEU A 211 -13.71 -4.66 15.55
CA LEU A 211 -13.04 -5.63 14.68
C LEU A 211 -11.55 -5.32 14.54
N LEU A 212 -11.18 -4.06 14.24
CA LEU A 212 -9.78 -3.65 14.11
C LEU A 212 -8.96 -3.93 15.38
N LYS A 213 -9.50 -3.62 16.57
CA LYS A 213 -8.86 -3.94 17.85
C LYS A 213 -8.72 -5.44 18.08
N THR A 214 -9.72 -6.22 17.69
CA THR A 214 -9.69 -7.68 17.80
C THR A 214 -8.56 -8.24 16.94
N ILE A 215 -8.44 -7.78 15.68
CA ILE A 215 -7.36 -8.19 14.77
C ILE A 215 -5.99 -7.80 15.31
N ASP A 216 -5.84 -6.58 15.82
CA ASP A 216 -4.58 -6.08 16.36
C ASP A 216 -4.15 -6.83 17.64
N SER A 217 -5.12 -7.32 18.43
CA SER A 217 -4.87 -8.08 19.67
C SER A 217 -4.69 -9.58 19.41
N ASN A 218 -5.26 -10.11 18.32
CA ASN A 218 -5.12 -11.50 17.90
C ASN A 218 -4.75 -11.60 16.41
N PRO A 219 -3.44 -11.47 16.08
CA PRO A 219 -2.97 -11.48 14.69
C PRO A 219 -3.14 -12.83 13.96
N ALA A 220 -3.56 -13.88 14.65
CA ALA A 220 -3.81 -15.21 14.07
C ALA A 220 -5.23 -15.35 13.50
N ASP A 221 -6.22 -14.63 14.05
CA ASP A 221 -7.65 -14.78 13.74
C ASP A 221 -8.26 -13.51 13.15
N GLY A 222 -7.63 -12.97 12.11
CA GLY A 222 -8.04 -11.70 11.51
C GLY A 222 -9.43 -11.69 10.84
N GLY A 223 -10.12 -12.83 10.79
CA GLY A 223 -11.36 -13.04 10.03
C GLY A 223 -11.17 -12.78 8.53
N ASN A 224 -12.18 -13.11 7.74
CA ASN A 224 -12.24 -12.71 6.33
C ASN A 224 -13.68 -12.45 5.87
N ASP A 225 -14.50 -11.98 6.81
CA ASP A 225 -15.87 -11.60 6.54
C ASP A 225 -15.93 -10.32 5.69
N GLU A 226 -17.14 -9.99 5.25
CA GLU A 226 -17.40 -8.81 4.42
C GLU A 226 -16.89 -7.51 5.07
N GLN A 227 -16.99 -7.40 6.39
CA GLN A 227 -16.54 -6.22 7.13
C GLN A 227 -15.02 -6.05 7.05
N ALA A 228 -14.24 -7.12 7.30
CA ALA A 228 -12.79 -7.10 7.15
C ALA A 228 -12.37 -6.77 5.70
N GLN A 229 -13.08 -7.31 4.71
CA GLN A 229 -12.83 -7.01 3.30
C GLN A 229 -13.09 -5.55 2.95
N GLN A 230 -14.17 -4.95 3.47
CA GLN A 230 -14.46 -3.52 3.29
C GLN A 230 -13.37 -2.65 3.94
N LEU A 231 -12.88 -3.02 5.13
CA LEU A 231 -11.79 -2.31 5.81
C LEU A 231 -10.45 -2.40 5.06
N LEU A 232 -10.15 -3.54 4.44
CA LEU A 232 -9.00 -3.71 3.55
C LEU A 232 -9.11 -2.82 2.31
N HIS A 233 -10.27 -2.83 1.65
CA HIS A 233 -10.53 -2.02 0.47
C HIS A 233 -10.38 -0.51 0.76
N ARG A 234 -10.77 -0.07 1.96
CA ARG A 234 -10.67 1.34 2.39
C ARG A 234 -9.39 1.66 3.15
N LEU A 235 -8.41 0.75 3.17
CA LEU A 235 -7.11 0.91 3.84
C LEU A 235 -7.19 1.23 5.34
N ALA A 236 -8.32 0.94 6.01
CA ALA A 236 -8.43 1.02 7.46
C ALA A 236 -7.79 -0.20 8.13
N LEU A 237 -7.78 -1.32 7.40
CA LEU A 237 -7.02 -2.53 7.69
C LEU A 237 -5.94 -2.69 6.63
N LEU A 238 -4.70 -2.91 7.06
CA LEU A 238 -3.55 -3.14 6.18
C LEU A 238 -3.15 -4.61 6.21
N GLN A 239 -2.63 -5.09 5.09
CA GLN A 239 -2.24 -6.48 4.90
C GLN A 239 -0.76 -6.59 4.51
N TYR A 240 -0.06 -7.50 5.18
CA TYR A 240 1.36 -7.77 5.04
C TYR A 240 1.61 -9.27 4.82
N ASN A 241 2.82 -9.65 4.37
CA ASN A 241 3.28 -11.03 4.28
C ASN A 241 2.32 -11.99 3.53
N ASP A 242 2.13 -11.80 2.22
CA ASP A 242 1.24 -12.61 1.36
C ASP A 242 -0.17 -12.84 1.93
N GLY A 243 -0.66 -11.91 2.75
CA GLY A 243 -1.99 -11.98 3.37
C GLY A 243 -2.06 -12.65 4.72
N THR A 244 -0.94 -13.20 5.20
CA THR A 244 -0.91 -13.93 6.47
C THR A 244 -1.04 -12.99 7.67
N TRP A 245 -0.62 -11.73 7.56
CA TRP A 245 -0.64 -10.77 8.66
C TRP A 245 -1.45 -9.53 8.30
N ARG A 246 -2.27 -9.07 9.22
CA ARG A 246 -3.05 -7.85 9.08
C ARG A 246 -2.91 -7.00 10.34
N ARG A 247 -3.02 -5.68 10.16
CA ARG A 247 -2.99 -4.71 11.26
C ARG A 247 -3.76 -3.46 10.86
N SER A 248 -4.45 -2.85 11.80
CA SER A 248 -5.13 -1.58 11.57
C SER A 248 -4.15 -0.48 11.13
N HIS A 249 -4.62 0.43 10.28
CA HIS A 249 -3.82 1.56 9.82
C HIS A 249 -3.35 2.41 11.02
N PRO A 250 -2.06 2.82 11.11
CA PRO A 250 -1.55 3.59 12.25
C PRO A 250 -2.38 4.83 12.61
N VAL A 251 -2.78 5.63 11.63
CA VAL A 251 -3.63 6.81 11.88
C VAL A 251 -5.02 6.47 12.43
N VAL A 252 -5.57 5.28 12.13
CA VAL A 252 -6.85 4.84 12.70
C VAL A 252 -6.70 4.56 14.20
N ARG A 253 -5.54 4.07 14.63
CA ARG A 253 -5.24 3.80 16.05
C ARG A 253 -5.14 5.07 16.89
N THR A 254 -5.02 6.25 16.28
CA THR A 254 -5.06 7.53 17.01
C THR A 254 -6.47 8.05 17.24
N LEU A 255 -7.49 7.44 16.62
CA LEU A 255 -8.87 7.88 16.77
C LEU A 255 -9.43 7.47 18.13
N GLU A 256 -10.17 8.37 18.77
CA GLU A 256 -10.85 8.13 20.05
C GLU A 256 -11.79 6.91 19.98
N GLY A 257 -12.49 6.74 18.85
CA GLY A 257 -13.37 5.59 18.61
C GLY A 257 -12.61 4.25 18.64
N TYR A 258 -11.37 4.22 18.13
CA TYR A 258 -10.50 3.06 18.29
C TYR A 258 -10.17 2.85 19.76
N GLY A 259 -9.71 3.90 20.46
CA GLY A 259 -9.35 3.86 21.89
C GLY A 259 -10.49 3.38 22.81
N ALA A 260 -11.73 3.78 22.54
CA ALA A 260 -12.91 3.44 23.34
C ALA A 260 -13.53 2.07 23.02
N ALA A 261 -13.29 1.51 21.83
CA ALA A 261 -13.93 0.26 21.42
C ALA A 261 -13.50 -0.96 22.27
N GLY A 262 -14.45 -1.81 22.65
CA GLY A 262 -14.17 -3.05 23.40
C GLY A 262 -13.83 -2.85 24.89
N GLY A 263 -14.00 -1.64 25.42
CA GLY A 263 -14.10 -1.38 26.86
C GLY A 263 -15.53 -1.49 27.36
#